data_AF-A0A951LT55-F1
#
_entry.id   AF-A0A951LT55-F1
#
_cell.length_a   1.000
_cell.length_b   1.000
_cell.length_c   1.000
_cell.angle_alpha   90.00
_cell.angle_beta   90.00
_cell.angle_gamma   90.00
#
_symmetry.space_group_name_H-M   'P 1'
#
loop_
_entity.id
_entity.type
_entity.pdbx_description
1 polymer ?
#
loop_
_entity_poly.entity_id
_entity_poly.type
_entity_poly.pdbx_seq_one_letter_code
_entity_poly.pdbx_strand_id
1 'polypeptide(L)'
;MRLSEAITIYLAIGAPFGVSYFLRGGRRQKRTRAFLKSTGALLLWPVTATIFLFLPPPAALKLAETTTNHQRAREVEKIEQAQSEMLAALYRVAELAARRFTAGDETRERAVREVRESIEGYAGLTLAAAHSSADAPPSKRDMELCRVAGRTGADLLIAGRCTHRRNHTRLISHQARSRTTLLHALADLRELANDERADSSENLQVARQLSVAFLKFYGRAINLFSLLEDERAARAAARLLEAECARLQRLEALDREAAPATFAGEESCTHAHHSAFNHARSQRTPLMPG
;
A
#
# COMPACT_ATOMS: atom_id res chain seq x y z
N MET A 1 36.99 52.53 -0.62
CA MET A 1 35.81 51.63 -0.63
C MET A 1 34.74 52.29 0.20
N ARG A 2 33.51 52.46 -0.33
CA ARG A 2 32.43 53.13 0.41
C ARG A 2 31.89 52.20 1.49
N LEU A 3 31.51 52.75 2.63
CA LEU A 3 30.99 51.97 3.77
C LEU A 3 29.75 51.15 3.37
N SER A 4 28.95 51.66 2.43
CA SER A 4 27.82 50.95 1.82
C SER A 4 28.22 49.70 1.04
N GLU A 5 29.34 49.71 0.32
CA GLU A 5 29.84 48.57 -0.46
C GLU A 5 30.29 47.44 0.47
N ALA A 6 30.99 47.78 1.55
CA ALA A 6 31.44 46.83 2.55
C ALA A 6 30.27 46.13 3.27
N ILE A 7 29.23 46.88 3.65
CA ILE A 7 28.02 46.32 4.28
C ILE A 7 27.30 45.35 3.33
N THR A 8 27.21 45.70 2.05
CA THR A 8 26.52 44.88 1.05
C THR A 8 27.24 43.56 0.82
N ILE A 9 28.57 43.58 0.72
CA ILE A 9 29.40 42.38 0.59
C ILE A 9 29.27 41.50 1.84
N TYR A 10 29.29 42.10 3.03
CA TYR A 10 29.14 41.36 4.29
C TYR A 10 27.79 40.62 4.39
N LEU A 11 26.69 41.29 4.04
CA LEU A 11 25.35 40.70 4.02
C LEU A 11 25.21 39.60 2.97
N ALA A 12 25.79 39.79 1.78
CA ALA A 12 25.76 38.80 0.70
C ALA A 12 26.46 37.49 1.11
N ILE A 13 27.59 37.58 1.82
CA ILE A 13 28.34 36.41 2.31
C ILE A 13 27.61 35.74 3.49
N GLY A 14 26.93 36.50 4.35
CA GLY A 14 26.17 35.96 5.49
C GLY A 14 24.82 35.32 5.12
N ALA A 15 24.25 35.65 3.95
CA ALA A 15 22.93 35.18 3.52
C ALA A 15 22.75 33.64 3.51
N PRO A 16 23.68 32.83 2.96
CA PRO A 16 23.56 31.37 2.95
C PRO A 16 23.49 30.76 4.36
N PHE A 17 24.17 31.36 5.34
CA PHE A 17 24.18 30.90 6.73
C PHE A 17 22.83 31.14 7.42
N GLY A 18 22.23 32.32 7.20
CA GLY A 18 20.88 32.61 7.70
C GLY A 18 19.82 31.68 7.12
N VAL A 19 19.85 31.45 5.79
CA VAL A 19 18.90 30.58 5.10
C VAL A 19 19.06 29.12 5.53
N SER A 20 20.29 28.61 5.62
CA SER A 20 20.53 27.22 6.06
C SER A 20 20.09 26.98 7.50
N TYR A 21 20.26 27.96 8.40
CA TYR A 21 19.80 27.88 9.78
C TYR A 21 18.26 27.92 9.87
N PHE A 22 17.61 28.74 9.04
CA PHE A 22 16.15 28.81 8.95
C PHE A 22 15.54 27.50 8.44
N LEU A 23 16.12 26.89 7.40
CA LEU A 23 15.65 25.62 6.84
C LEU A 23 15.87 24.42 7.77
N ARG A 24 16.91 24.45 8.63
CA ARG A 24 17.16 23.41 9.64
C ARG A 24 16.23 23.49 10.85
N GLY A 25 15.60 24.64 11.10
CA GLY A 25 14.58 24.80 12.13
C GLY A 25 13.28 24.09 11.74
N GLY A 26 13.19 22.79 12.03
CA GLY A 26 12.02 21.96 11.68
C GLY A 26 10.68 22.54 12.18
N ARG A 27 9.59 22.13 11.50
CA ARG A 27 8.17 22.57 11.61
C ARG A 27 7.55 22.76 13.01
N ARG A 28 8.24 22.46 14.11
CA ARG A 28 7.73 22.53 15.50
C ARG A 28 8.13 23.77 16.29
N GLN A 29 9.02 24.64 15.80
CA GLN A 29 9.41 25.86 16.52
C GLN A 29 8.53 27.05 16.12
N LYS A 30 8.08 27.86 17.10
CA LYS A 30 7.35 29.12 16.85
C LYS A 30 8.13 29.97 15.85
N ARG A 31 7.50 30.31 14.70
CA ARG A 31 8.11 31.03 13.57
C ARG A 31 8.98 32.22 13.99
N THR A 32 8.53 33.02 14.96
CA THR A 32 9.26 34.21 15.45
C THR A 32 10.63 33.88 16.04
N ARG A 33 10.77 32.74 16.74
CA ARG A 33 12.04 32.31 17.33
C ARG A 33 13.00 31.76 16.27
N ALA A 34 12.47 31.13 15.23
CA ALA A 34 13.26 30.67 14.08
C ALA A 34 13.81 31.86 13.29
N PHE A 35 12.99 32.90 13.08
CA PHE A 35 13.43 34.15 12.45
C PHE A 35 14.56 34.82 13.24
N LEU A 36 14.38 35.09 14.54
CA LEU A 36 15.43 35.74 15.34
C LEU A 36 16.76 34.98 15.32
N LYS A 37 16.70 33.64 15.39
CA LYS A 37 17.91 32.80 15.33
C LYS A 37 18.56 32.84 13.94
N SER A 38 17.77 32.84 12.88
CA SER A 38 18.29 32.95 11.51
C SER A 38 18.93 34.31 11.22
N THR A 39 18.35 35.40 11.73
CA THR A 39 18.92 36.75 11.62
C THR A 39 20.19 36.88 12.44
N GLY A 40 20.24 36.28 13.63
CA GLY A 40 21.45 36.20 14.44
C GLY A 40 22.57 35.41 13.73
N ALA A 41 22.24 34.28 13.10
CA ALA A 41 23.21 33.49 12.34
C ALA A 41 23.75 34.23 11.11
N LEU A 42 22.93 35.08 10.48
CA LEU A 42 23.32 35.93 9.36
C LEU A 42 24.28 37.06 9.80
N LEU A 43 23.99 37.71 10.93
CA LEU A 43 24.80 38.80 11.46
C LEU A 43 26.11 38.33 12.12
N LEU A 44 26.11 37.12 12.70
CA LEU A 44 27.31 36.50 13.30
C LEU A 44 27.88 35.38 12.43
N TRP A 45 27.73 35.46 11.11
CA TRP A 45 28.20 34.42 10.19
C TRP A 45 29.68 34.04 10.38
N PRO A 46 30.63 34.95 10.69
CA PRO A 46 32.05 34.57 10.86
C PRO A 46 32.25 33.66 12.06
N VAL A 47 31.51 33.88 13.14
CA VAL A 47 31.54 33.05 14.36
C VAL A 47 30.86 31.71 14.09
N THR A 48 29.75 31.70 13.35
CA THR A 48 29.12 30.43 12.97
C THR A 48 29.98 29.62 12.00
N ALA A 49 30.69 30.27 11.08
CA ALA A 49 31.59 29.62 10.13
C ALA A 49 32.80 29.02 10.82
N THR A 50 33.41 29.72 11.79
CA THR A 50 34.50 29.16 12.60
C THR A 50 34.02 28.00 13.45
N ILE A 51 32.83 28.10 14.08
CA ILE A 51 32.24 26.95 14.78
C ILE A 51 32.05 25.77 13.82
N PHE A 52 31.56 25.99 12.59
CA PHE A 52 31.39 24.91 11.60
C PHE A 52 32.70 24.29 11.11
N LEU A 53 33.79 25.05 11.09
CA LEU A 53 35.10 24.59 10.64
C LEU A 53 35.90 23.90 11.76
N PHE A 54 35.71 24.32 13.01
CA PHE A 54 36.51 23.86 14.15
C PHE A 54 35.78 22.91 15.11
N LEU A 55 34.44 22.88 15.13
CA LEU A 55 33.74 21.81 15.82
C LEU A 55 33.61 20.60 14.90
N PRO A 56 33.98 19.39 15.36
CA PRO A 56 33.61 18.17 14.66
C PRO A 56 32.09 18.16 14.45
N PRO A 57 31.59 17.61 13.32
CA PRO A 57 30.17 17.64 12.99
C PRO A 57 29.38 17.18 14.21
N PRO A 58 28.40 17.98 14.69
CA PRO A 58 27.77 17.73 15.97
C PRO A 58 27.20 16.31 15.95
N ALA A 59 27.27 15.62 17.08
CA ALA A 59 26.66 14.30 17.28
C ALA A 59 25.19 14.23 16.79
N ALA A 60 24.51 15.38 16.62
CA ALA A 60 23.23 15.54 15.96
C ALA A 60 23.17 15.02 14.50
N LEU A 61 24.24 15.07 13.69
CA LEU A 61 24.26 14.46 12.35
C LEU A 61 24.30 12.93 12.44
N LYS A 62 25.11 12.38 13.36
CA LYS A 62 25.10 10.94 13.65
C LYS A 62 23.79 10.49 14.28
N LEU A 63 23.14 11.34 15.10
CA LEU A 63 21.84 11.07 15.69
C LEU A 63 20.70 11.14 14.66
N ALA A 64 20.80 12.03 13.67
CA ALA A 64 19.86 12.07 12.54
C ALA A 64 19.98 10.81 11.66
N GLU A 65 21.20 10.30 11.48
CA GLU A 65 21.44 9.06 10.74
C GLU A 65 20.97 7.81 11.51
N THR A 66 21.14 7.76 12.84
CA THR A 66 20.60 6.66 13.64
C THR A 66 19.07 6.69 13.75
N THR A 67 18.47 7.88 13.86
CA THR A 67 17.00 8.01 13.91
C THR A 67 16.34 7.63 12.58
N THR A 68 16.92 8.01 11.44
CA THR A 68 16.44 7.58 10.12
C THR A 68 16.60 6.07 9.91
N ASN A 69 17.71 5.48 10.36
CA ASN A 69 17.90 4.02 10.32
C ASN A 69 16.90 3.27 11.23
N HIS A 70 16.61 3.79 12.42
CA HIS A 70 15.58 3.20 13.28
C HIS A 70 14.17 3.33 12.71
N GLN A 71 13.85 4.44 12.04
CA GLN A 71 12.56 4.60 11.35
C GLN A 71 12.43 3.59 10.22
N ARG A 72 13.47 3.44 9.39
CA ARG A 72 13.50 2.43 8.32
C ARG A 72 13.36 1.00 8.85
N ALA A 73 14.09 0.65 9.91
CA ALA A 73 13.98 -0.68 10.52
C ALA A 73 12.54 -0.97 10.98
N ARG A 74 11.86 0.02 11.57
CA ARG A 74 10.45 -0.10 11.95
C ARG A 74 9.50 -0.21 10.76
N GLU A 75 9.80 0.47 9.65
CA GLU A 75 9.01 0.34 8.41
C GLU A 75 9.15 -1.05 7.80
N VAL A 76 10.38 -1.59 7.75
CA VAL A 76 10.64 -2.96 7.31
C VAL A 76 9.89 -3.96 8.17
N GLU A 77 9.97 -3.84 9.50
CA GLU A 77 9.25 -4.71 10.44
C GLU A 77 7.73 -4.68 10.22
N LYS A 78 7.15 -3.49 9.97
CA LYS A 78 5.72 -3.35 9.65
C LYS A 78 5.34 -4.03 8.35
N ILE A 79 6.18 -3.94 7.32
CA ILE A 79 5.94 -4.56 6.02
C ILE A 79 6.02 -6.09 6.16
N GLU A 80 7.03 -6.60 6.85
CA GLU A 80 7.18 -8.03 7.14
C GLU A 80 5.99 -8.56 7.98
N GLN A 81 5.56 -7.80 8.99
CA GLN A 81 4.36 -8.13 9.75
C GLN A 81 3.12 -8.18 8.85
N ALA A 82 2.87 -7.15 8.03
CA ALA A 82 1.73 -7.13 7.12
C ALA A 82 1.76 -8.27 6.10
N GLN A 83 2.94 -8.63 5.59
CA GLN A 83 3.16 -9.79 4.74
C GLN A 83 2.77 -11.08 5.46
N SER A 84 3.26 -11.28 6.70
CA SER A 84 2.95 -12.48 7.50
C SER A 84 1.45 -12.61 7.79
N GLU A 85 0.77 -11.50 8.09
CA GLU A 85 -0.68 -11.47 8.32
C GLU A 85 -1.47 -11.79 7.04
N MET A 86 -1.01 -11.29 5.89
CA MET A 86 -1.62 -11.60 4.59
C MET A 86 -1.45 -13.07 4.22
N LEU A 87 -0.27 -13.66 4.45
CA LEU A 87 -0.02 -15.09 4.23
C LEU A 87 -0.85 -15.96 5.18
N ALA A 88 -0.96 -15.58 6.46
CA ALA A 88 -1.82 -16.29 7.41
C ALA A 88 -3.30 -16.27 6.96
N ALA A 89 -3.78 -15.13 6.45
CA ALA A 89 -5.13 -15.02 5.91
C ALA A 89 -5.31 -15.87 4.63
N LEU A 90 -4.30 -15.93 3.75
CA LEU A 90 -4.31 -16.81 2.58
C LEU A 90 -4.43 -18.28 2.98
N TYR A 91 -3.65 -18.75 3.96
CA TYR A 91 -3.73 -20.13 4.44
C TYR A 91 -5.11 -20.43 5.03
N ARG A 92 -5.75 -19.47 5.69
CA ARG A 92 -7.12 -19.64 6.19
C ARG A 92 -8.14 -19.78 5.07
N VAL A 93 -7.99 -19.01 3.98
CA VAL A 93 -8.80 -19.17 2.77
C VAL A 93 -8.58 -20.55 2.16
N ALA A 94 -7.33 -20.99 2.03
CA ALA A 94 -6.98 -22.30 1.50
C ALA A 94 -7.55 -23.45 2.34
N GLU A 95 -7.50 -23.35 3.68
CA GLU A 95 -8.08 -24.33 4.60
C GLU A 95 -9.61 -24.44 4.45
N LEU A 96 -10.31 -23.31 4.37
CA LEU A 96 -11.76 -23.29 4.19
C LEU A 96 -12.16 -23.78 2.80
N ALA A 97 -11.40 -23.43 1.76
CA ALA A 97 -11.57 -23.99 0.44
C ALA A 97 -11.35 -25.50 0.49
N ALA A 98 -10.32 -26.01 1.15
CA ALA A 98 -10.05 -27.45 1.27
C ALA A 98 -11.23 -28.28 1.81
N ARG A 99 -12.11 -27.69 2.62
CA ARG A 99 -13.32 -28.35 3.13
C ARG A 99 -14.44 -28.46 2.09
N ARG A 100 -14.45 -27.58 1.09
CA ARG A 100 -15.49 -27.53 0.05
C ARG A 100 -15.18 -28.46 -1.12
N PHE A 101 -13.92 -28.53 -1.53
CA PHE A 101 -13.51 -29.32 -2.70
C PHE A 101 -13.01 -30.70 -2.28
N THR A 102 -13.24 -31.70 -3.13
CA THR A 102 -12.70 -33.06 -2.96
C THR A 102 -11.17 -33.08 -3.00
N ALA A 103 -10.57 -34.07 -2.34
CA ALA A 103 -9.11 -34.27 -2.38
C ALA A 103 -8.62 -34.45 -3.83
N GLY A 104 -7.64 -33.65 -4.27
CA GLY A 104 -7.03 -33.74 -5.60
C GLY A 104 -7.18 -32.51 -6.51
N ASP A 105 -7.68 -31.38 -6.02
CA ASP A 105 -7.74 -30.13 -6.79
C ASP A 105 -6.35 -29.46 -6.92
N GLU A 106 -5.53 -29.99 -7.83
CA GLU A 106 -4.21 -29.46 -8.17
C GLU A 106 -4.25 -28.00 -8.66
N THR A 107 -5.35 -27.61 -9.32
CA THR A 107 -5.52 -26.25 -9.85
C THR A 107 -5.59 -25.23 -8.72
N ARG A 108 -6.33 -25.53 -7.66
CA ARG A 108 -6.39 -24.66 -6.48
C ARG A 108 -5.07 -24.61 -5.72
N GLU A 109 -4.41 -25.75 -5.51
CA GLU A 109 -3.10 -25.77 -4.85
C GLU A 109 -2.07 -24.93 -5.62
N ARG A 110 -2.11 -24.98 -6.95
CA ARG A 110 -1.30 -24.14 -7.82
C ARG A 110 -1.65 -22.66 -7.64
N ALA A 111 -2.93 -22.29 -7.62
CA ALA A 111 -3.36 -20.90 -7.43
C ALA A 111 -2.94 -20.34 -6.05
N VAL A 112 -3.09 -21.12 -4.97
CA VAL A 112 -2.63 -20.70 -3.62
C VAL A 112 -1.12 -20.51 -3.60
N ARG A 113 -0.35 -21.41 -4.24
CA ARG A 113 1.11 -21.28 -4.37
C ARG A 113 1.49 -20.02 -5.14
N GLU A 114 0.82 -19.75 -6.26
CA GLU A 114 1.07 -18.57 -7.09
C GLU A 114 0.78 -17.27 -6.33
N VAL A 115 -0.33 -17.20 -5.59
CA VAL A 115 -0.62 -16.05 -4.73
C VAL A 115 0.46 -15.87 -3.67
N ARG A 116 0.88 -16.95 -3.00
CA ARG A 116 1.97 -16.91 -2.01
C ARG A 116 3.27 -16.38 -2.62
N GLU A 117 3.74 -16.97 -3.72
CA GLU A 117 4.96 -16.56 -4.40
C GLU A 117 4.88 -15.11 -4.87
N SER A 118 3.71 -14.67 -5.32
CA SER A 118 3.47 -13.29 -5.74
C SER A 118 3.49 -12.30 -4.56
N ILE A 119 2.96 -12.66 -3.39
CA ILE A 119 3.03 -11.85 -2.16
C ILE A 119 4.49 -11.69 -1.74
N GLU A 120 5.21 -12.81 -1.61
CA GLU A 120 6.61 -12.83 -1.18
C GLU A 120 7.51 -12.06 -2.17
N GLY A 121 7.33 -12.29 -3.47
CA GLY A 121 8.04 -11.58 -4.53
C GLY A 121 7.78 -10.08 -4.52
N TYR A 122 6.52 -9.66 -4.41
CA TYR A 122 6.16 -8.24 -4.42
C TYR A 122 6.68 -7.50 -3.19
N ALA A 123 6.51 -8.08 -2.00
CA ALA A 123 7.02 -7.50 -0.75
C ALA A 123 8.55 -7.39 -0.78
N GLY A 124 9.24 -8.48 -1.17
CA GLY A 124 10.70 -8.51 -1.27
C GLY A 124 11.26 -7.50 -2.28
N LEU A 125 10.65 -7.40 -3.47
CA LEU A 125 11.05 -6.43 -4.50
C LEU A 125 10.80 -5.00 -4.05
N THR A 126 9.70 -4.75 -3.34
CA THR A 126 9.37 -3.41 -2.83
C THR A 126 10.33 -2.99 -1.73
N LEU A 127 10.66 -3.88 -0.79
CA LEU A 127 11.70 -3.62 0.20
C LEU A 127 13.04 -3.35 -0.48
N ALA A 128 13.46 -4.17 -1.44
CA ALA A 128 14.70 -3.94 -2.18
C ALA A 128 14.71 -2.59 -2.91
N ALA A 129 13.58 -2.20 -3.52
CA ALA A 129 13.43 -0.91 -4.19
C ALA A 129 13.51 0.25 -3.21
N ALA A 130 12.88 0.16 -2.03
CA ALA A 130 12.93 1.20 -1.01
C ALA A 130 14.34 1.43 -0.45
N HIS A 131 15.17 0.39 -0.41
CA HIS A 131 16.58 0.48 0.03
C HIS A 131 17.53 0.99 -1.07
N SER A 132 17.13 0.88 -2.34
CA SER A 132 17.94 1.30 -3.47
C SER A 132 17.46 2.68 -3.94
N SER A 133 18.27 3.72 -3.74
CA SER A 133 18.01 5.02 -4.38
C SER A 133 18.79 5.12 -5.68
N ALA A 134 18.18 5.67 -6.74
CA ALA A 134 18.83 5.92 -8.02
C ALA A 134 20.10 6.80 -7.92
N ASP A 135 20.17 7.66 -6.89
CA ASP A 135 21.28 8.56 -6.63
C ASP A 135 22.20 8.09 -5.49
N ALA A 136 21.93 6.90 -4.93
CA ALA A 136 22.86 6.26 -4.00
C ALA A 136 24.21 5.99 -4.68
N PRO A 137 25.31 5.96 -3.90
CA PRO A 137 26.59 5.52 -4.43
C PRO A 137 26.48 4.08 -4.96
N PRO A 138 27.15 3.74 -6.08
CA PRO A 138 27.10 2.40 -6.64
C PRO A 138 27.62 1.38 -5.64
N SER A 139 27.02 0.18 -5.64
CA SER A 139 27.45 -0.87 -4.73
C SER A 139 28.88 -1.34 -5.06
N LYS A 140 29.56 -1.92 -4.07
CA LYS A 140 30.90 -2.54 -4.30
C LYS A 140 30.85 -3.56 -5.43
N ARG A 141 29.77 -4.33 -5.52
CA ARG A 141 29.55 -5.34 -6.57
C ARG A 141 29.41 -4.70 -7.96
N ASP A 142 28.67 -3.60 -8.10
CA ASP A 142 28.55 -2.89 -9.38
C ASP A 142 29.92 -2.34 -9.83
N MET A 143 30.70 -1.84 -8.87
CA MET A 143 32.05 -1.35 -9.11
C MET A 143 33.02 -2.49 -9.49
N GLU A 144 32.90 -3.65 -8.85
CA GLU A 144 33.69 -4.84 -9.18
C GLU A 144 33.40 -5.37 -10.59
N LEU A 145 32.12 -5.44 -10.99
CA LEU A 145 31.74 -5.82 -12.35
C LEU A 145 32.36 -4.91 -13.40
N CYS A 146 32.34 -3.59 -13.17
CA CYS A 146 32.96 -2.63 -14.08
C CYS A 146 34.50 -2.76 -14.09
N ARG A 147 35.11 -3.07 -12.94
CA ARG A 147 36.56 -3.29 -12.82
C ARG A 147 36.99 -4.55 -13.58
N VAL A 148 36.24 -5.65 -13.46
CA VAL A 148 36.48 -6.89 -14.22
C VAL A 148 36.36 -6.65 -15.72
N ALA A 149 35.47 -5.74 -16.14
CA ALA A 149 35.36 -5.29 -17.53
C ALA A 149 36.50 -4.34 -17.98
N GLY A 150 37.56 -4.15 -17.18
CA GLY A 150 38.75 -3.36 -17.53
C GLY A 150 38.61 -1.84 -17.31
N ARG A 151 37.53 -1.37 -16.69
CA ARG A 151 37.32 0.07 -16.42
C ARG A 151 38.19 0.52 -15.24
N THR A 152 38.81 1.70 -15.33
CA THR A 152 39.68 2.26 -14.27
C THR A 152 39.40 3.75 -14.03
N GLY A 153 39.91 4.29 -12.92
CA GLY A 153 39.89 5.73 -12.62
C GLY A 153 38.48 6.35 -12.58
N ALA A 154 38.33 7.51 -13.23
CA ALA A 154 37.05 8.24 -13.30
C ALA A 154 35.98 7.49 -14.11
N ASP A 155 36.39 6.79 -15.17
CA ASP A 155 35.50 6.00 -16.02
C ASP A 155 34.84 4.86 -15.24
N LEU A 156 35.57 4.23 -14.31
CA LEU A 156 35.03 3.21 -13.40
C LEU A 156 33.87 3.75 -12.56
N LEU A 157 33.99 4.98 -12.02
CA LEU A 157 32.94 5.59 -11.21
C LEU A 157 31.70 5.94 -12.04
N ILE A 158 31.89 6.40 -13.28
CA ILE A 158 30.79 6.70 -14.21
C ILE A 158 30.07 5.40 -14.59
N ALA A 159 30.82 4.38 -15.00
CA ALA A 159 30.28 3.07 -15.36
C ALA A 159 29.52 2.42 -14.19
N GLY A 160 30.05 2.53 -12.96
CA GLY A 160 29.39 2.06 -11.74
C GLY A 160 28.05 2.76 -11.50
N ARG A 161 28.01 4.10 -11.57
CA ARG A 161 26.74 4.86 -11.42
C ARG A 161 25.73 4.53 -12.51
N CYS A 162 26.17 4.39 -13.75
CA CYS A 162 25.30 4.00 -14.86
C CYS A 162 24.70 2.60 -14.64
N THR A 163 25.52 1.65 -14.20
CA THR A 163 25.10 0.28 -13.88
C THR A 163 24.10 0.28 -12.73
N HIS A 164 24.39 1.01 -11.65
CA HIS A 164 23.50 1.16 -10.50
C HIS A 164 22.13 1.73 -10.90
N ARG A 165 22.10 2.83 -11.66
CA ARG A 165 20.85 3.44 -12.17
C ARG A 165 20.05 2.49 -13.06
N ARG A 166 20.72 1.73 -13.92
CA ARG A 166 20.09 0.70 -14.76
C ARG A 166 19.50 -0.42 -13.91
N ASN A 167 20.24 -0.90 -12.92
CA ASN A 167 19.78 -1.95 -12.00
C ASN A 167 18.60 -1.48 -11.16
N HIS A 168 18.64 -0.26 -10.63
CA HIS A 168 17.51 0.37 -9.95
C HIS A 168 16.27 0.44 -10.86
N THR A 169 16.42 0.92 -12.10
CA THR A 169 15.30 0.99 -13.06
C THR A 169 14.70 -0.40 -13.35
N ARG A 170 15.55 -1.42 -13.50
CA ARG A 170 15.11 -2.81 -13.64
C ARG A 170 14.36 -3.29 -12.42
N LEU A 171 14.86 -3.00 -11.22
CA LEU A 171 14.21 -3.38 -9.96
C LEU A 171 12.79 -2.80 -9.87
N ILE A 172 12.60 -1.51 -10.18
CA ILE A 172 11.28 -0.87 -10.22
C ILE A 172 10.38 -1.54 -11.27
N SER A 173 10.92 -1.88 -12.45
CA SER A 173 10.14 -2.58 -13.48
C SER A 173 9.68 -3.99 -13.03
N HIS A 174 10.55 -4.72 -12.32
CA HIS A 174 10.21 -6.04 -11.75
C HIS A 174 9.18 -5.91 -10.64
N GLN A 175 9.31 -4.92 -9.77
CA GLN A 175 8.32 -4.61 -8.73
C GLN A 175 6.95 -4.31 -9.35
N ALA A 176 6.90 -3.47 -10.38
CA ALA A 176 5.66 -3.12 -11.07
C ALA A 176 5.00 -4.33 -11.75
N ARG A 177 5.79 -5.25 -12.32
CA ARG A 177 5.29 -6.51 -12.90
C ARG A 177 4.80 -7.47 -11.81
N SER A 178 5.54 -7.61 -10.72
CA SER A 178 5.15 -8.47 -9.60
C SER A 178 3.86 -8.00 -8.95
N ARG A 179 3.64 -6.68 -8.85
CA ARG A 179 2.35 -6.10 -8.45
C ARG A 179 1.20 -6.56 -9.32
N THR A 180 1.36 -6.48 -10.65
CA THR A 180 0.29 -6.90 -11.57
C THR A 180 0.03 -8.40 -11.46
N THR A 181 1.09 -9.21 -11.36
CA THR A 181 0.96 -10.67 -11.15
C THR A 181 0.23 -10.98 -9.85
N LEU A 182 0.55 -10.31 -8.76
CA LEU A 182 -0.16 -10.47 -7.49
C LEU A 182 -1.65 -10.14 -7.63
N LEU A 183 -2.00 -9.02 -8.25
CA LEU A 183 -3.41 -8.64 -8.44
C LEU A 183 -4.18 -9.66 -9.31
N HIS A 184 -3.54 -10.22 -10.34
CA HIS A 184 -4.14 -11.28 -11.16
C HIS A 184 -4.31 -12.56 -10.36
N ALA A 185 -3.28 -13.04 -9.66
CA ALA A 185 -3.36 -14.25 -8.84
C ALA A 185 -4.45 -14.13 -7.74
N LEU A 186 -4.63 -12.94 -7.16
CA LEU A 186 -5.69 -12.65 -6.20
C LEU A 186 -7.11 -12.73 -6.80
N ALA A 187 -7.26 -12.35 -8.07
CA ALA A 187 -8.52 -12.45 -8.81
C ALA A 187 -8.78 -13.91 -9.22
N ASP A 188 -7.78 -14.61 -9.74
CA ASP A 188 -7.88 -15.99 -10.18
C ASP A 188 -8.23 -16.93 -9.01
N LEU A 189 -7.59 -16.76 -7.85
CA LEU A 189 -7.91 -17.52 -6.64
C LEU A 189 -9.37 -17.32 -6.21
N ARG A 190 -9.91 -16.11 -6.39
CA ARG A 190 -11.31 -15.80 -6.09
C ARG A 190 -12.26 -16.45 -7.08
N GLU A 191 -11.95 -16.39 -8.37
CA GLU A 191 -12.77 -17.03 -9.40
C GLU A 191 -12.86 -18.55 -9.16
N LEU A 192 -11.72 -19.21 -8.92
CA LEU A 192 -11.68 -20.62 -8.57
C LEU A 192 -12.48 -20.97 -7.31
N ALA A 193 -12.43 -20.13 -6.28
CA ALA A 193 -13.23 -20.31 -5.07
C ALA A 193 -14.74 -20.07 -5.28
N ASN A 194 -15.12 -19.47 -6.41
CA ASN A 194 -16.48 -19.03 -6.69
C ASN A 194 -17.22 -19.90 -7.70
N ASP A 195 -16.53 -20.70 -8.51
CA ASP A 195 -17.11 -21.48 -9.62
C ASP A 195 -18.05 -22.62 -9.18
N GLU A 196 -18.04 -23.01 -7.91
CA GLU A 196 -18.93 -24.07 -7.41
C GLU A 196 -20.27 -23.55 -6.89
N ARG A 197 -21.37 -24.09 -7.45
CA ARG A 197 -22.73 -23.81 -6.99
C ARG A 197 -22.95 -24.33 -5.58
N ALA A 198 -23.54 -23.48 -4.72
CA ALA A 198 -23.96 -23.86 -3.38
C ALA A 198 -25.36 -24.48 -3.42
N ASP A 199 -25.46 -25.73 -3.89
CA ASP A 199 -26.76 -26.41 -4.03
C ASP A 199 -27.30 -26.99 -2.70
N SER A 200 -26.49 -26.99 -1.62
CA SER A 200 -26.88 -27.46 -0.28
C SER A 200 -26.73 -26.37 0.78
N SER A 201 -27.54 -26.45 1.84
CA SER A 201 -27.45 -25.54 3.00
C SER A 201 -26.08 -25.59 3.68
N GLU A 202 -25.47 -26.77 3.78
CA GLU A 202 -24.11 -26.94 4.31
C GLU A 202 -23.07 -26.22 3.43
N ASN A 203 -23.21 -26.33 2.10
CA ASN A 203 -22.37 -25.61 1.14
C ASN A 203 -22.56 -24.09 1.22
N LEU A 204 -23.75 -23.61 1.60
CA LEU A 204 -24.01 -22.18 1.80
C LEU A 204 -23.28 -21.64 3.03
N GLN A 205 -23.29 -22.38 4.15
CA GLN A 205 -22.57 -21.97 5.36
C GLN A 205 -21.05 -21.93 5.12
N VAL A 206 -20.49 -22.93 4.45
CA VAL A 206 -19.06 -22.95 4.08
C VAL A 206 -18.73 -21.81 3.13
N ALA A 207 -19.57 -21.52 2.13
CA ALA A 207 -19.39 -20.40 1.22
C ALA A 207 -19.37 -19.04 1.94
N ARG A 208 -20.23 -18.86 2.96
CA ARG A 208 -20.23 -17.65 3.80
C ARG A 208 -18.93 -17.51 4.59
N GLN A 209 -18.48 -18.59 5.24
CA GLN A 209 -17.21 -18.58 5.98
C GLN A 209 -16.03 -18.25 5.06
N LEU A 210 -16.03 -18.81 3.85
CA LEU A 210 -15.01 -18.56 2.84
C LEU A 210 -15.02 -17.09 2.38
N SER A 211 -16.19 -16.51 2.08
CA SER A 211 -16.28 -15.08 1.73
C SER A 211 -15.83 -14.18 2.88
N VAL A 212 -16.15 -14.49 4.13
CA VAL A 212 -15.63 -13.74 5.30
C VAL A 212 -14.10 -13.84 5.39
N ALA A 213 -13.52 -15.00 5.08
CA ALA A 213 -12.07 -15.17 5.03
C ALA A 213 -11.44 -14.33 3.90
N PHE A 214 -12.05 -14.30 2.71
CA PHE A 214 -11.61 -13.42 1.63
C PHE A 214 -11.68 -11.94 1.99
N LEU A 215 -12.74 -11.48 2.69
CA LEU A 215 -12.83 -10.10 3.15
C LEU A 215 -11.65 -9.73 4.06
N LYS A 216 -11.31 -10.62 5.01
CA LYS A 216 -10.12 -10.44 5.87
C LYS A 216 -8.84 -10.43 5.04
N PHE A 217 -8.71 -11.35 4.10
CA PHE A 217 -7.55 -11.46 3.22
C PHE A 217 -7.34 -10.20 2.37
N TYR A 218 -8.37 -9.69 1.72
CA TYR A 218 -8.30 -8.44 0.97
C TYR A 218 -8.08 -7.22 1.85
N GLY A 219 -8.63 -7.20 3.06
CA GLY A 219 -8.30 -6.18 4.07
C GLY A 219 -6.80 -6.13 4.38
N ARG A 220 -6.15 -7.30 4.53
CA ARG A 220 -4.70 -7.40 4.72
C ARG A 220 -3.93 -6.99 3.46
N ALA A 221 -4.41 -7.35 2.27
CA ALA A 221 -3.82 -6.92 1.01
C ALA A 221 -3.82 -5.39 0.87
N ILE A 222 -4.94 -4.73 1.16
CA ILE A 222 -5.06 -3.25 1.15
C ILE A 222 -4.09 -2.63 2.16
N ASN A 223 -3.98 -3.19 3.36
CA ASN A 223 -3.04 -2.72 4.37
C ASN A 223 -1.59 -2.80 3.86
N LEU A 224 -1.19 -3.95 3.29
CA LEU A 224 0.14 -4.12 2.70
C LEU A 224 0.39 -3.11 1.57
N PHE A 225 -0.53 -2.97 0.62
CA PHE A 225 -0.37 -2.00 -0.48
C PHE A 225 -0.30 -0.56 0.02
N SER A 226 -1.04 -0.22 1.07
CA SER A 226 -1.04 1.12 1.67
C SER A 226 0.27 1.42 2.40
N LEU A 227 0.83 0.44 3.13
CA LEU A 227 2.15 0.56 3.76
C LEU A 227 3.27 0.74 2.73
N LEU A 228 3.08 0.20 1.54
CA LEU A 228 4.01 0.31 0.41
C LEU A 228 3.73 1.53 -0.49
N GLU A 229 2.82 2.41 -0.08
CA GLU A 229 2.41 3.62 -0.82
C GLU A 229 1.89 3.33 -2.26
N ASP A 230 1.41 2.12 -2.53
CA ASP A 230 0.85 1.75 -3.83
C ASP A 230 -0.67 1.94 -3.87
N GLU A 231 -1.09 3.19 -4.08
CA GLU A 231 -2.50 3.56 -4.14
C GLU A 231 -3.27 2.86 -5.27
N ARG A 232 -2.59 2.46 -6.35
CA ARG A 232 -3.25 1.82 -7.50
C ARG A 232 -3.58 0.37 -7.16
N ALA A 233 -2.64 -0.35 -6.57
CA ALA A 233 -2.88 -1.71 -6.09
C ALA A 233 -3.88 -1.74 -4.92
N ALA A 234 -3.79 -0.78 -3.99
CA ALA A 234 -4.75 -0.66 -2.89
C ALA A 234 -6.18 -0.47 -3.42
N ARG A 235 -6.37 0.39 -4.43
CA ARG A 235 -7.68 0.58 -5.09
C ARG A 235 -8.17 -0.67 -5.82
N ALA A 236 -7.28 -1.41 -6.49
CA ALA A 236 -7.65 -2.66 -7.15
C ALA A 236 -8.08 -3.73 -6.13
N ALA A 237 -7.35 -3.87 -5.03
CA ALA A 237 -7.71 -4.77 -3.94
C ALA A 237 -9.02 -4.35 -3.24
N ALA A 238 -9.28 -3.04 -3.10
CA ALA A 238 -10.55 -2.54 -2.59
C ALA A 238 -11.75 -2.95 -3.46
N ARG A 239 -11.60 -2.94 -4.79
CA ARG A 239 -12.65 -3.44 -5.70
C ARG A 239 -12.91 -4.93 -5.54
N LEU A 240 -11.86 -5.74 -5.32
CA LEU A 240 -12.02 -7.17 -5.01
C LEU A 240 -12.77 -7.36 -3.69
N LEU A 241 -12.45 -6.56 -2.68
CA LEU A 241 -13.16 -6.55 -1.39
C LEU A 241 -14.64 -6.17 -1.56
N GLU A 242 -14.96 -5.11 -2.30
CA GLU A 242 -16.34 -4.70 -2.60
C GLU A 242 -17.11 -5.81 -3.33
N ALA A 243 -16.47 -6.47 -4.30
CA ALA A 243 -17.07 -7.59 -5.03
C ALA A 243 -17.37 -8.78 -4.11
N GLU A 244 -16.52 -9.07 -3.12
CA GLU A 244 -16.79 -10.09 -2.10
C GLU A 244 -17.86 -9.66 -1.09
N CYS A 245 -17.93 -8.38 -0.72
CA CYS A 245 -19.03 -7.86 0.10
C CYS A 245 -20.38 -8.09 -0.59
N ALA A 246 -20.47 -7.76 -1.88
CA ALA A 246 -21.68 -7.97 -2.67
C ALA A 246 -22.04 -9.47 -2.78
N ARG A 247 -21.04 -10.35 -2.89
CA ARG A 247 -21.26 -11.81 -2.87
C ARG A 247 -21.78 -12.27 -1.52
N LEU A 248 -21.17 -11.85 -0.40
CA LEU A 248 -21.61 -12.23 0.93
C LEU A 248 -23.06 -11.83 1.19
N GLN A 249 -23.46 -10.62 0.77
CA GLN A 249 -24.85 -10.17 0.84
C GLN A 249 -25.82 -11.06 0.08
N ARG A 250 -25.44 -11.57 -1.11
CA ARG A 250 -26.27 -12.53 -1.86
C ARG A 250 -26.39 -13.87 -1.14
N LEU A 251 -25.30 -14.37 -0.56
CA LEU A 251 -25.31 -15.61 0.22
C LEU A 251 -26.21 -15.47 1.46
N GLU A 252 -26.21 -14.31 2.12
CA GLU A 252 -27.10 -14.01 3.24
C GLU A 252 -28.57 -13.89 2.82
N ALA A 253 -28.85 -13.37 1.62
CA ALA A 253 -30.22 -13.34 1.09
C ALA A 253 -30.75 -14.75 0.82
N LEU A 254 -29.94 -15.60 0.18
CA LEU A 254 -30.28 -17.01 -0.08
C LEU A 254 -30.53 -17.79 1.23
N ASP A 255 -29.75 -17.52 2.27
CA ASP A 255 -29.92 -18.14 3.59
C ASP A 255 -31.26 -17.76 4.24
N ARG A 256 -31.68 -16.49 4.09
CA ARG A 256 -32.99 -16.02 4.57
C ARG A 256 -34.15 -16.62 3.80
N GLU A 257 -34.00 -16.85 2.49
CA GLU A 257 -35.02 -17.49 1.65
C GLU A 257 -35.13 -18.99 1.93
N ALA A 258 -34.01 -19.64 2.25
CA ALA A 258 -33.97 -21.06 2.60
C ALA A 258 -34.45 -21.35 4.03
N ALA A 259 -34.48 -20.34 4.92
CA ALA A 259 -35.04 -20.49 6.25
C ALA A 259 -36.53 -20.85 6.12
N PRO A 260 -36.97 -22.02 6.60
CA PRO A 260 -38.37 -22.39 6.54
C PRO A 260 -39.17 -21.29 7.25
N ALA A 261 -40.26 -20.84 6.62
CA ALA A 261 -41.21 -19.93 7.25
C ALA A 261 -41.84 -20.64 8.45
N THR A 262 -41.13 -20.72 9.57
CA THR A 262 -41.63 -21.28 10.81
C THR A 262 -42.65 -20.30 11.35
N PHE A 263 -43.91 -20.61 11.05
CA PHE A 263 -45.11 -20.17 11.76
C PHE A 263 -45.27 -18.66 11.97
N ALA A 264 -45.59 -17.93 10.89
CA ALA A 264 -46.52 -16.81 11.00
C ALA A 264 -47.96 -17.34 10.86
N GLY A 265 -48.31 -18.29 11.73
CA GLY A 265 -49.57 -19.03 11.71
C GLY A 265 -50.16 -19.11 13.10
N GLU A 266 -50.44 -17.96 13.71
CA GLU A 266 -51.39 -17.81 14.81
C GLU A 266 -51.87 -16.34 14.89
N GLU A 267 -52.25 -15.75 13.74
CA GLU A 267 -53.21 -14.63 13.77
C GLU A 267 -54.61 -15.20 13.60
N SER A 268 -55.24 -15.34 14.77
CA SER A 268 -56.64 -15.64 15.01
C SER A 268 -57.57 -15.00 13.99
N CYS A 269 -58.30 -15.85 13.27
CA CYS A 269 -59.54 -15.49 12.59
C CYS A 269 -60.53 -14.90 13.60
N THR A 270 -60.55 -13.57 13.76
CA THR A 270 -61.76 -12.88 14.22
C THR A 270 -62.15 -11.83 13.19
N HIS A 271 -63.17 -12.22 12.43
CA HIS A 271 -64.11 -11.40 11.68
C HIS A 271 -64.06 -9.89 11.95
N ALA A 272 -63.70 -9.11 10.94
CA ALA A 272 -64.23 -7.76 10.76
C ALA A 272 -64.84 -7.66 9.36
N HIS A 273 -66.12 -7.30 9.37
CA HIS A 273 -67.04 -7.28 8.25
C HIS A 273 -66.62 -6.37 7.09
N HIS A 274 -67.05 -6.82 5.91
CA HIS A 274 -67.11 -6.16 4.62
C HIS A 274 -67.42 -4.65 4.58
N SER A 275 -66.89 -4.07 3.50
CA SER A 275 -67.53 -3.15 2.54
C SER A 275 -67.02 -1.70 2.53
N ALA A 276 -66.51 -1.33 1.35
CA ALA A 276 -66.41 -0.01 0.72
C ALA A 276 -64.98 0.29 0.24
N PHE A 277 -64.70 -0.02 -1.02
CA PHE A 277 -64.34 0.98 -2.04
C PHE A 277 -63.97 0.25 -3.35
N ASN A 278 -65.03 -0.07 -4.10
CA ASN A 278 -64.94 -0.21 -5.55
C ASN A 278 -65.15 1.19 -6.18
N HIS A 279 -64.51 1.41 -7.32
CA HIS A 279 -64.43 2.64 -8.15
C HIS A 279 -63.26 3.54 -7.76
N ALA A 280 -62.30 3.87 -8.65
CA ALA A 280 -62.53 4.26 -10.04
C ALA A 280 -61.47 3.72 -11.02
N ARG A 281 -62.05 3.10 -12.05
CA ARG A 281 -61.60 2.91 -13.42
C ARG A 281 -61.10 4.25 -14.01
N SER A 282 -59.86 4.33 -14.49
CA SER A 282 -59.51 5.24 -15.59
C SER A 282 -58.60 4.53 -16.57
N GLN A 283 -59.24 4.03 -17.61
CA GLN A 283 -58.65 3.60 -18.86
C GLN A 283 -57.77 4.72 -19.43
N ARG A 284 -56.54 4.41 -19.85
CA ARG A 284 -55.93 5.11 -20.98
C ARG A 284 -55.48 4.07 -22.01
N THR A 285 -56.12 4.22 -23.14
CA THR A 285 -56.04 3.48 -24.39
C THR A 285 -54.63 3.52 -25.03
N PRO A 286 -54.28 2.49 -25.81
CA PRO A 286 -53.20 2.51 -26.78
C PRO A 286 -53.72 2.99 -28.14
N LEU A 287 -52.90 3.71 -28.93
CA LEU A 287 -53.00 4.00 -30.38
C LEU A 287 -51.83 4.97 -30.68
N MET A 288 -51.01 4.90 -31.73
CA MET A 288 -50.76 4.01 -32.86
C MET A 288 -49.51 4.60 -33.58
N PRO A 289 -49.08 4.18 -34.79
CA PRO A 289 -47.69 4.20 -35.23
C PRO A 289 -47.35 5.35 -36.20
N GLY A 290 -46.06 5.48 -36.51
CA GLY A 290 -45.50 6.27 -37.61
C GLY A 290 -44.05 5.87 -37.82
#